data_AF-A0A9E3NTR4-F1
#
_entry.id   AF-A0A9E3NTR4-F1
#
_cell.length_a   1.000
_cell.length_b   1.000
_cell.length_c   1.000
_cell.angle_alpha   90.00
_cell.angle_beta   90.00
_cell.angle_gamma   90.00
#
_symmetry.space_group_name_H-M   'P 1'
#
loop_
_entity.id
_entity.type
_entity.pdbx_description
1 polymer ?
#
loop_
_entity_poly.entity_id
_entity_poly.type
_entity_poly.pdbx_seq_one_letter_code
_entity_poly.pdbx_strand_id
1 'polypeptide(L)'
;MPSTADDYRNAALERMGDATQLKRLERYPLAMYAAGVAVECMLRAFRHQDLEHQAHHDVAHHFRACDAERLGERARAKLRGPVATVHLLWLNSFRYSHEQRLRHHLNELKYYTRVKRGADVLKVACTELMDAALQIVTVGDERWRNP
;
A
#
# COMPACT_ATOMS: atom_id res chain seq x y z
N MET A 1 -9.08 -16.49 -15.93
CA MET A 1 -8.48 -17.36 -14.91
C MET A 1 -8.45 -16.60 -13.60
N PRO A 2 -8.85 -17.18 -12.46
CA PRO A 2 -8.71 -16.53 -11.16
C PRO A 2 -7.22 -16.40 -10.81
N SER A 3 -6.79 -15.24 -10.30
CA SER A 3 -5.41 -15.03 -9.85
C SER A 3 -5.10 -15.89 -8.62
N THR A 4 -3.95 -16.55 -8.65
CA THR A 4 -3.41 -17.32 -7.53
C THR A 4 -2.73 -16.41 -6.50
N ALA A 5 -2.38 -16.98 -5.36
CA ALA A 5 -1.66 -16.25 -4.32
C ALA A 5 -0.23 -15.86 -4.76
N ASP A 6 0.43 -16.69 -5.58
CA ASP A 6 1.71 -16.35 -6.22
C ASP A 6 1.57 -15.21 -7.23
N ASP A 7 0.50 -15.19 -8.03
CA ASP A 7 0.23 -14.08 -8.96
C ASP A 7 0.11 -12.76 -8.22
N TYR A 8 -0.58 -12.74 -7.08
CA TYR A 8 -0.69 -11.57 -6.22
C TYR A 8 0.66 -11.13 -5.66
N ARG A 9 1.48 -12.06 -5.18
CA ARG A 9 2.84 -11.73 -4.72
C ARG A 9 3.68 -11.12 -5.83
N ASN A 10 3.70 -11.74 -7.01
CA ASN A 10 4.49 -11.26 -8.14
C ASN A 10 4.02 -9.88 -8.59
N ALA A 11 2.70 -9.68 -8.70
CA ALA A 11 2.12 -8.37 -9.00
C ALA A 11 2.51 -7.31 -7.97
N ALA A 12 2.55 -7.65 -6.68
CA ALA A 12 2.99 -6.72 -5.63
C ALA A 12 4.43 -6.24 -5.85
N LEU A 13 5.35 -7.15 -6.18
CA LEU A 13 6.75 -6.83 -6.45
C LEU A 13 6.90 -5.93 -7.69
N GLU A 14 6.19 -6.25 -8.77
CA GLU A 14 6.17 -5.43 -9.98
C GLU A 14 5.65 -4.02 -9.70
N ARG A 15 4.49 -3.89 -9.04
CA ARG A 15 3.88 -2.59 -8.75
C ARG A 15 4.73 -1.74 -7.81
N MET A 16 5.47 -2.34 -6.88
CA MET A 16 6.43 -1.62 -6.04
C MET A 16 7.63 -1.09 -6.85
N GLY A 17 8.08 -1.86 -7.85
CA GLY A 17 9.05 -1.41 -8.85
C GLY A 17 8.54 -0.22 -9.66
N ASP A 18 7.32 -0.33 -10.20
CA ASP A 18 6.65 0.74 -10.95
C ASP A 18 6.53 2.02 -10.11
N ALA A 19 6.05 1.90 -8.87
CA ALA A 19 5.89 3.01 -7.94
C ALA A 19 7.21 3.73 -7.67
N THR A 20 8.31 2.98 -7.55
CA THR A 20 9.65 3.53 -7.33
C THR A 20 10.11 4.37 -8.51
N GLN A 21 9.90 3.90 -9.74
CA GLN A 21 10.25 4.67 -10.94
C GLN A 21 9.38 5.92 -11.09
N LEU A 22 8.08 5.80 -10.82
CA LEU A 22 7.16 6.93 -10.88
C LEU A 22 7.51 8.02 -9.86
N LYS A 23 7.91 7.64 -8.64
CA LYS A 23 8.38 8.58 -7.61
C LYS A 23 9.63 9.34 -8.08
N ARG A 24 10.58 8.64 -8.73
CA ARG A 24 11.81 9.27 -9.28
C ARG A 24 11.51 10.28 -10.39
N LEU A 25 10.47 10.03 -11.17
CA LEU A 25 9.95 10.94 -12.20
C LEU A 25 9.01 12.02 -11.63
N GLU A 26 8.91 12.13 -10.29
CA GLU A 26 8.04 13.06 -9.58
C GLU A 26 6.55 12.94 -9.97
N ARG A 27 6.13 11.76 -10.47
CA ARG A 27 4.73 11.42 -10.77
C ARG A 27 4.03 10.91 -9.52
N TYR A 28 4.03 11.73 -8.47
CA TYR A 28 3.60 11.34 -7.12
C TYR A 28 2.19 10.71 -7.05
N PRO A 29 1.15 11.22 -7.75
CA PRO A 29 -0.17 10.60 -7.68
C PRO A 29 -0.17 9.16 -8.18
N LEU A 30 0.50 8.91 -9.31
CA LEU A 30 0.56 7.57 -9.89
C LEU A 30 1.50 6.66 -9.09
N ALA A 31 2.59 7.21 -8.54
CA ALA A 31 3.46 6.48 -7.62
C ALA A 31 2.70 6.00 -6.37
N MET A 32 1.94 6.89 -5.73
CA MET A 32 1.12 6.55 -4.56
C MET A 32 0.05 5.52 -4.92
N TYR A 33 -0.61 5.66 -6.08
CA TYR A 33 -1.57 4.68 -6.55
C TYR A 33 -0.92 3.29 -6.69
N ALA A 34 0.17 3.19 -7.46
CA ALA A 34 0.88 1.93 -7.71
C ALA A 34 1.39 1.29 -6.40
N ALA A 35 1.89 2.09 -5.46
CA ALA A 35 2.34 1.59 -4.16
C ALA A 35 1.21 1.00 -3.31
N GLY A 36 0.04 1.64 -3.27
CA GLY A 36 -1.11 1.05 -2.58
C GLY A 36 -1.61 -0.22 -3.26
N VAL A 37 -1.62 -0.29 -4.59
CA VAL A 37 -1.93 -1.54 -5.31
C VAL A 37 -0.91 -2.63 -4.97
N ALA A 38 0.38 -2.31 -4.84
CA ALA A 38 1.39 -3.26 -4.41
C ALA A 38 1.06 -3.84 -3.03
N VAL A 39 0.63 -3.00 -2.09
CA VAL A 39 0.18 -3.42 -0.76
C VAL A 39 -1.06 -4.32 -0.83
N GLU A 40 -2.07 -3.94 -1.61
CA GLU A 40 -3.27 -4.77 -1.79
C GLU A 40 -2.93 -6.15 -2.34
N CYS A 41 -2.10 -6.20 -3.38
CA CYS A 41 -1.61 -7.44 -3.96
C CYS A 41 -0.89 -8.28 -2.91
N MET A 42 0.04 -7.70 -2.14
CA MET A 42 0.76 -8.46 -1.12
C MET A 42 -0.17 -9.01 -0.05
N LEU A 43 -1.09 -8.21 0.49
CA LEU A 43 -2.04 -8.67 1.50
C LEU A 43 -2.99 -9.76 0.96
N ARG A 44 -3.38 -9.66 -0.32
CA ARG A 44 -4.20 -10.69 -0.99
C ARG A 44 -3.47 -12.02 -1.15
N ALA A 45 -2.15 -12.01 -1.34
CA ALA A 45 -1.37 -13.24 -1.37
C ALA A 45 -1.50 -14.04 -0.06
N PHE A 46 -1.71 -13.36 1.08
CA PHE A 46 -1.86 -13.96 2.40
C PHE A 46 -3.32 -14.20 2.81
N ARG A 47 -4.32 -13.97 1.96
CA ARG A 47 -5.73 -14.20 2.32
C ARG A 47 -6.07 -15.71 2.32
N HIS A 48 -7.05 -16.10 3.14
CA HIS A 48 -7.75 -17.38 2.94
C HIS A 48 -8.41 -17.43 1.55
N GLN A 49 -8.28 -18.58 0.87
CA GLN A 49 -8.83 -18.77 -0.47
C GLN A 49 -10.36 -18.74 -0.47
N ASP A 50 -10.99 -19.13 0.63
CA ASP A 50 -12.45 -19.36 0.74
C ASP A 50 -13.28 -18.11 1.02
N LEU A 51 -12.65 -16.94 1.21
CA LEU A 51 -13.39 -15.69 1.44
C LEU A 51 -13.82 -15.06 0.11
N GLU A 52 -15.11 -14.80 -0.06
CA GLU A 52 -15.62 -14.09 -1.24
C GLU A 52 -14.94 -12.74 -1.44
N HIS A 53 -14.67 -12.40 -2.70
CA HIS A 53 -14.02 -11.15 -3.06
C HIS A 53 -15.00 -9.97 -2.89
N GLN A 54 -14.76 -9.13 -1.89
CA GLN A 54 -15.32 -7.78 -1.89
C GLN A 54 -14.33 -6.85 -2.60
N ALA A 55 -14.78 -6.22 -3.69
CA ALA A 55 -14.00 -5.28 -4.50
C ALA A 55 -13.71 -3.94 -3.78
N HIS A 56 -13.99 -3.85 -2.49
CA HIS A 56 -13.65 -2.70 -1.68
C HIS A 56 -12.16 -2.73 -1.38
N HIS A 57 -11.46 -1.76 -1.98
CA HIS A 57 -10.05 -1.48 -1.85
C HIS A 57 -9.72 -0.85 -0.48
N ASP A 58 -10.02 -1.58 0.60
CA ASP A 58 -9.66 -1.19 1.96
C ASP A 58 -8.48 -2.04 2.45
N VAL A 59 -7.31 -1.43 2.49
CA VAL A 59 -6.06 -2.04 2.94
C VAL A 59 -6.18 -2.59 4.37
N ALA A 60 -6.91 -1.90 5.26
CA ALA A 60 -7.11 -2.37 6.63
C ALA A 60 -8.00 -3.62 6.66
N HIS A 61 -9.03 -3.69 5.81
CA HIS A 61 -9.83 -4.90 5.64
C HIS A 61 -9.00 -6.06 5.10
N HIS A 62 -8.22 -5.85 4.03
CA HIS A 62 -7.33 -6.88 3.48
C HIS A 62 -6.34 -7.40 4.52
N PHE A 63 -5.78 -6.52 5.35
CA PHE A 63 -4.87 -6.93 6.43
C PHE A 63 -5.57 -7.75 7.52
N ARG A 64 -6.81 -7.39 7.88
CA ARG A 64 -7.60 -8.20 8.84
C ARG A 64 -7.92 -9.59 8.30
N ALA A 65 -8.16 -9.70 7.00
CA ALA A 65 -8.52 -10.93 6.29
C ALA A 65 -7.31 -11.83 5.95
N CYS A 66 -6.08 -11.41 6.26
CA CYS A 66 -4.90 -12.26 6.10
C CYS A 66 -4.97 -13.46 7.05
N ASP A 67 -4.60 -14.63 6.51
CA ASP A 67 -4.35 -15.86 7.26
C ASP A 67 -3.24 -15.60 8.29
N ALA A 68 -3.60 -15.71 9.56
CA ALA A 68 -2.71 -15.40 10.68
C ALA A 68 -1.58 -16.43 10.83
N GLU A 69 -1.83 -17.70 10.53
CA GLU A 69 -0.83 -18.76 10.62
C GLU A 69 0.20 -18.57 9.51
N ARG A 70 -0.28 -18.29 8.30
CA ARG A 70 0.60 -18.07 7.15
C ARG A 70 1.42 -16.79 7.30
N LEU A 71 0.82 -15.67 7.67
CA LEU A 71 1.55 -14.40 7.83
C LEU A 71 2.43 -14.41 9.08
N GLY A 72 1.99 -15.07 10.16
CA GLY A 72 2.68 -15.13 11.44
C GLY A 72 2.49 -13.87 12.30
N GLU A 73 2.33 -14.07 13.61
CA GLU A 73 2.07 -13.00 14.58
C GLU A 73 3.14 -11.90 14.61
N ARG A 74 4.42 -12.28 14.50
CA ARG A 74 5.54 -11.31 14.51
C ARG A 74 5.49 -10.37 13.31
N ALA A 75 5.23 -10.90 12.12
CA ALA A 75 5.08 -10.08 10.92
C ALA A 75 3.83 -9.21 11.04
N ARG A 76 2.71 -9.79 11.48
CA ARG A 76 1.45 -9.06 11.70
C ARG A 76 1.64 -7.88 12.66
N ALA A 77 2.33 -8.06 13.78
CA ALA A 77 2.63 -6.97 14.70
C ALA A 77 3.48 -5.87 14.03
N LYS A 78 4.52 -6.25 13.27
CA LYS A 78 5.40 -5.32 12.55
C LYS A 78 4.66 -4.51 11.46
N LEU A 79 3.59 -5.07 10.89
CA LEU A 79 2.85 -4.45 9.80
C LEU A 79 1.71 -3.52 10.23
N ARG A 80 1.31 -3.50 11.51
CA ARG A 80 0.20 -2.64 11.98
C ARG A 80 0.40 -1.16 11.66
N GLY A 81 1.59 -0.63 11.99
CA GLY A 81 1.94 0.77 11.72
C GLY A 81 1.92 1.10 10.21
N PRO A 82 2.70 0.38 9.39
CA PRO A 82 2.70 0.57 7.93
C PRO A 82 1.31 0.47 7.30
N VAL A 83 0.50 -0.51 7.69
CA VAL A 83 -0.87 -0.68 7.19
C VAL A 83 -1.74 0.51 7.55
N ALA A 84 -1.63 1.03 8.78
CA ALA A 84 -2.36 2.24 9.18
C ALA A 84 -1.93 3.47 8.36
N THR A 85 -0.64 3.64 8.09
CA THR A 85 -0.11 4.71 7.25
C THR A 85 -0.67 4.62 5.82
N VAL A 86 -0.63 3.43 5.20
CA VAL A 86 -1.17 3.25 3.84
C VAL A 86 -2.68 3.48 3.83
N HIS A 87 -3.42 2.93 4.80
CA HIS A 87 -4.86 3.14 4.92
C HIS A 87 -5.23 4.63 5.04
N LEU A 88 -4.42 5.42 5.75
CA LEU A 88 -4.64 6.86 5.89
C LEU A 88 -4.34 7.63 4.60
N LEU A 89 -3.22 7.31 3.93
CA LEU A 89 -2.67 8.13 2.84
C LEU A 89 -3.08 7.68 1.44
N TRP A 90 -3.66 6.49 1.30
CA TRP A 90 -4.00 5.90 0.02
C TRP A 90 -5.51 5.76 -0.19
N LEU A 91 -5.95 6.10 -1.39
CA LEU A 91 -7.29 5.76 -1.88
C LEU A 91 -7.19 5.15 -3.27
N ASN A 92 -7.96 4.09 -3.53
CA ASN A 92 -8.04 3.51 -4.87
C ASN A 92 -8.50 4.49 -5.95
N SER A 93 -9.26 5.52 -5.57
CA SER A 93 -9.70 6.58 -6.48
C SER A 93 -8.53 7.39 -7.07
N PHE A 94 -7.32 7.28 -6.52
CA PHE A 94 -6.12 7.91 -7.06
C PHE A 94 -5.79 7.48 -8.49
N ARG A 95 -6.28 6.31 -8.95
CA ARG A 95 -6.21 5.90 -10.36
C ARG A 95 -6.81 6.90 -11.35
N TYR A 96 -7.68 7.78 -10.87
CA TYR A 96 -8.35 8.84 -11.63
C TYR A 96 -7.97 10.24 -11.15
N SER A 97 -7.02 10.36 -10.21
CA SER A 97 -6.68 11.63 -9.58
C SER A 97 -5.52 12.30 -10.30
N HIS A 98 -5.71 13.57 -10.66
CA HIS A 98 -4.60 14.48 -10.91
C HIS A 98 -4.03 15.01 -9.58
N GLU A 99 -2.87 15.67 -9.64
CA GLU A 99 -2.14 16.16 -8.47
C GLU A 99 -2.99 17.00 -7.51
N GLN A 100 -3.73 18.00 -8.02
CA GLN A 100 -4.53 18.89 -7.18
C GLN A 100 -5.61 18.15 -6.36
N ARG A 101 -6.17 17.05 -6.87
CA ARG A 101 -7.13 16.23 -6.13
C ARG A 101 -6.47 15.51 -4.97
N LEU A 102 -5.24 15.05 -5.17
CA LEU A 102 -4.45 14.41 -4.12
C LEU A 102 -4.03 15.43 -3.04
N ARG A 103 -3.64 16.65 -3.43
CA ARG A 103 -3.39 17.75 -2.49
C ARG A 103 -4.64 18.11 -1.68
N HIS A 104 -5.81 18.13 -2.32
CA HIS A 104 -7.08 18.36 -1.62
C HIS A 104 -7.34 17.28 -0.56
N HIS A 105 -7.17 16.00 -0.92
CA HIS A 105 -7.28 14.90 0.03
C HIS A 105 -6.32 15.03 1.23
N LEU A 106 -5.04 15.36 0.98
CA LEU A 106 -4.07 15.60 2.05
C LEU A 106 -4.45 16.79 2.95
N ASN A 107 -5.14 17.80 2.39
CA ASN A 107 -5.67 18.91 3.16
C ASN A 107 -6.88 18.50 4.02
N GLU A 108 -7.79 17.68 3.50
CA GLU A 108 -8.92 17.14 4.28
C GLU A 108 -8.44 16.32 5.47
N LEU A 109 -7.37 15.55 5.30
CA LEU A 109 -6.69 14.83 6.38
C LEU A 109 -5.95 15.73 7.37
N LYS A 110 -5.90 17.04 7.12
CA LYS A 110 -5.07 18.02 7.84
C LYS A 110 -3.60 17.64 7.90
N TYR A 111 -3.11 16.89 6.90
CA TYR A 111 -1.78 16.28 6.91
C TYR A 111 -0.67 17.35 6.93
N TYR A 112 -0.90 18.51 6.31
CA TYR A 112 0.03 19.64 6.33
C TYR A 112 0.43 20.11 7.74
N THR A 113 -0.41 19.90 8.77
CA THR A 113 -0.08 20.26 10.16
C THR A 113 1.09 19.44 10.73
N ARG A 114 1.36 18.27 10.15
CA ARG A 114 2.43 17.36 10.55
C ARG A 114 3.74 17.61 9.78
N VAL A 115 3.69 18.44 8.75
CA VAL A 115 4.80 18.66 7.83
C VAL A 115 5.50 19.98 8.16
N LYS A 116 6.83 19.98 8.08
CA LYS A 116 7.65 21.20 8.26
C LYS A 116 7.20 22.30 7.30
N ARG A 117 7.04 23.52 7.82
CA ARG A 117 6.69 24.70 7.01
C ARG A 117 7.64 24.85 5.81
N GLY A 118 7.05 25.01 4.62
CA GLY A 118 7.79 25.18 3.35
C GLY A 118 8.21 23.88 2.66
N ALA A 119 7.94 22.71 3.23
CA ALA A 119 8.16 21.44 2.53
C ALA A 119 7.03 21.15 1.53
N ASP A 120 7.34 20.41 0.46
CA ASP A 120 6.32 19.90 -0.45
C ASP A 120 5.56 18.75 0.20
N VAL A 121 4.37 19.07 0.72
CA VAL A 121 3.47 18.14 1.42
C VAL A 121 3.19 16.88 0.59
N LEU A 122 3.06 17.01 -0.73
CA LEU A 122 2.78 15.87 -1.60
C LEU A 122 3.98 14.92 -1.68
N LYS A 123 5.18 15.46 -1.88
CA LYS A 123 6.42 14.68 -1.91
C LYS A 123 6.67 13.97 -0.58
N VAL A 124 6.38 14.64 0.54
CA VAL A 124 6.49 14.07 1.89
C VAL A 124 5.49 12.93 2.08
N ALA A 125 4.20 13.16 1.78
CA ALA A 125 3.18 12.12 1.88
C ALA A 125 3.45 10.93 0.96
N CYS A 126 3.90 11.18 -0.28
CA CYS A 126 4.30 10.13 -1.19
C CYS A 126 5.49 9.33 -0.64
N THR A 127 6.46 9.99 -0.01
CA THR A 127 7.59 9.29 0.60
C THR A 127 7.15 8.41 1.77
N GLU A 128 6.34 8.95 2.67
CA GLU A 128 5.82 8.20 3.83
C GLU A 128 4.98 6.98 3.40
N LEU A 129 4.08 7.15 2.43
CA LEU A 129 3.31 6.04 1.87
C LEU A 129 4.20 5.01 1.20
N MET A 130 5.20 5.44 0.42
CA MET A 130 6.12 4.53 -0.28
C MET A 130 6.97 3.71 0.70
N ASP A 131 7.45 4.32 1.78
CA ASP A 131 8.25 3.63 2.78
C ASP A 131 7.41 2.60 3.54
N ALA A 132 6.16 2.96 3.90
CA ALA A 132 5.21 2.04 4.50
C ALA A 132 4.84 0.88 3.55
N ALA A 133 4.57 1.18 2.28
CA ALA A 133 4.27 0.17 1.26
C ALA A 133 5.44 -0.79 1.04
N LEU A 134 6.66 -0.26 0.92
CA LEU A 134 7.88 -1.05 0.79
C LEU A 134 8.05 -1.98 1.99
N GLN A 135 7.84 -1.48 3.21
CA GLN A 135 7.94 -2.32 4.41
C GLN A 135 6.93 -3.48 4.40
N ILE A 136 5.68 -3.24 3.96
CA ILE A 136 4.67 -4.29 3.83
C ILE A 136 5.08 -5.33 2.79
N VAL A 137 5.48 -4.87 1.60
CA VAL A 137 5.89 -5.76 0.51
C VAL A 137 7.12 -6.57 0.88
N THR A 138 8.15 -5.96 1.48
CA THR A 138 9.36 -6.66 1.90
C THR A 138 9.09 -7.70 2.99
N VAL A 139 8.37 -7.34 4.05
CA VAL A 139 8.05 -8.30 5.13
C VAL A 139 7.15 -9.43 4.62
N GLY A 140 6.17 -9.11 3.77
CA GLY A 140 5.32 -10.12 3.14
C GLY A 140 6.13 -11.06 2.25
N ASP A 141 7.03 -10.55 1.43
CA ASP A 141 7.88 -11.36 0.57
C ASP A 141 8.90 -12.21 1.35
N GLU A 142 9.52 -11.66 2.40
CA GLU A 142 10.39 -12.40 3.31
C GLU A 142 9.65 -13.56 3.96
N ARG A 143 8.43 -13.31 4.44
CA ARG A 143 7.58 -14.35 5.05
C ARG A 143 7.15 -15.39 4.02
N TRP A 144 6.86 -14.97 2.78
CA TRP A 144 6.50 -15.90 1.71
C TRP A 144 7.62 -16.88 1.39
N ARG A 145 8.86 -16.39 1.32
CA ARG A 145 10.05 -17.20 1.05
C ARG A 145 10.45 -18.09 2.23
N ASN A 146 10.01 -17.77 3.44
CA ASN A 146 10.34 -18.47 4.68
C ASN A 146 9.06 -18.74 5.51
N PRO A 147 8.22 -19.72 5.09
CA PRO A 147 6.94 -20.04 5.72
C PRO A 147 7.07 -20.71 7.10
#